data_AF-A0A7S1A087-F1
#
_entry.id   AF-A0A7S1A087-F1
#
_cell.length_a   1.000
_cell.length_b   1.000
_cell.length_c   1.000
_cell.angle_alpha   90.00
_cell.angle_beta   90.00
_cell.angle_gamma   90.00
#
_symmetry.space_group_name_H-M   'P 1'
#
loop_
_entity.id
_entity.type
_entity.pdbx_description
1 polymer ?
#
loop_
_entity_poly.entity_id
_entity_poly.type
_entity_poly.pdbx_seq_one_letter_code
_entity_poly.pdbx_strand_id
1 'polypeptide(L)'
;RDPGSKLGPSFLIYYSPAFLQKNAATDPQASLEVLAELFRQARALWPESKSQADDTVTLRIDTLKDLDIHAMNRLNPGEFWALQKSTGVDGLVKKASVAGADWHTMRVLNFSLRRALIAATDGEGSMEMSPRLFPPAAKTKLVTESEDPPCDGDIVRQPASWVVCCLKPRVVGRV
;
A
#
# COMPACT_ATOMS: atom_id res chain seq x y z
N ARG A 1 15.47 -16.48 -12.84
CA ARG A 1 14.49 -16.79 -11.76
C ARG A 1 14.34 -18.30 -11.81
N ASP A 2 14.85 -19.04 -10.82
CA ASP A 2 14.72 -20.50 -10.86
C ASP A 2 13.22 -20.86 -10.83
N PRO A 3 12.71 -21.68 -11.75
CA PRO A 3 11.28 -21.96 -11.92
C PRO A 3 10.64 -22.73 -10.74
N GLY A 4 11.25 -22.77 -9.55
CA GLY A 4 10.83 -23.64 -8.45
C GLY A 4 10.95 -23.09 -7.03
N SER A 5 11.60 -21.94 -6.77
CA SER A 5 11.67 -21.43 -5.40
C SER A 5 10.45 -20.59 -5.06
N LYS A 6 9.31 -21.25 -4.83
CA LYS A 6 8.15 -20.58 -4.25
C LYS A 6 8.53 -20.05 -2.86
N LEU A 7 8.36 -18.75 -2.66
CA LEU A 7 8.51 -18.09 -1.37
C LEU A 7 7.12 -17.63 -0.95
N GLY A 8 6.76 -17.87 0.31
CA GLY A 8 5.48 -17.41 0.85
C GLY A 8 5.68 -16.82 2.25
N PRO A 9 4.60 -16.46 2.96
CA PRO A 9 3.21 -16.66 2.55
C PRO A 9 2.75 -15.64 1.50
N SER A 10 1.68 -16.02 0.79
CA SER A 10 0.87 -15.11 -0.03
C SER A 10 -0.11 -14.34 0.87
N PHE A 11 -0.49 -13.13 0.45
CA PHE A 11 -1.39 -12.27 1.23
C PHE A 11 -2.74 -12.09 0.54
N LEU A 12 -3.82 -12.37 1.25
CA LEU A 12 -5.19 -12.09 0.83
C LEU A 12 -5.74 -10.92 1.65
N ILE A 13 -6.02 -9.77 1.02
CA ILE A 13 -6.63 -8.64 1.73
C ILE A 13 -8.15 -8.72 1.65
N TYR A 14 -8.78 -9.08 2.77
CA TYR A 14 -10.21 -9.17 2.89
C TYR A 14 -10.85 -7.77 2.96
N TYR A 15 -11.85 -7.50 2.13
CA TYR A 15 -12.50 -6.19 1.88
C TYR A 15 -11.70 -5.14 1.08
N SER A 16 -10.56 -5.50 0.47
CA SER A 16 -9.85 -4.58 -0.44
C SER A 16 -10.75 -4.00 -1.56
N PRO A 17 -11.59 -4.79 -2.26
CA PRO A 17 -12.49 -4.24 -3.28
C PRO A 17 -13.48 -3.20 -2.75
N ALA A 18 -14.08 -3.45 -1.57
CA ALA A 18 -15.03 -2.51 -0.96
C ALA A 18 -14.35 -1.19 -0.55
N PHE A 19 -13.13 -1.28 0.02
CA PHE A 19 -12.33 -0.11 0.37
C PHE A 19 -11.99 0.75 -0.86
N LEU A 20 -11.57 0.11 -1.96
CA LEU A 20 -11.24 0.80 -3.21
C LEU A 20 -12.49 1.39 -3.86
N GLN A 21 -13.61 0.67 -3.92
CA GLN A 21 -14.86 1.20 -4.48
C GLN A 21 -15.32 2.49 -3.78
N LYS A 22 -15.12 2.57 -2.46
CA LYS A 22 -15.48 3.76 -1.68
C LYS A 22 -14.52 4.93 -1.90
N ASN A 23 -13.21 4.69 -1.80
CA ASN A 23 -12.22 5.76 -1.70
C ASN A 23 -11.56 6.12 -3.04
N ALA A 24 -11.53 5.20 -4.00
CA ALA A 24 -10.82 5.42 -5.27
C ALA A 24 -11.52 6.43 -6.20
N ALA A 25 -12.81 6.71 -6.00
CA ALA A 25 -13.50 7.78 -6.71
C ALA A 25 -13.05 9.18 -6.25
N THR A 26 -12.58 9.30 -5.00
CA THR A 26 -12.15 10.58 -4.41
C THR A 26 -10.63 10.75 -4.51
N ASP A 27 -9.89 9.73 -4.09
CA ASP A 27 -8.42 9.74 -4.11
C ASP A 27 -7.89 8.31 -4.37
N PRO A 28 -7.79 7.89 -5.64
CA PRO A 28 -7.33 6.55 -6.00
C PRO A 28 -5.87 6.32 -5.60
N GLN A 29 -5.04 7.36 -5.66
CA GLN A 29 -3.63 7.25 -5.31
C GLN A 29 -3.46 6.96 -3.82
N ALA A 30 -4.06 7.76 -2.94
CA ALA A 30 -3.97 7.54 -1.49
C ALA A 30 -4.56 6.19 -1.09
N SER A 31 -5.63 5.75 -1.76
CA SER A 31 -6.23 4.43 -1.51
C SER A 31 -5.24 3.30 -1.81
N LEU A 32 -4.53 3.36 -2.94
CA LEU A 32 -3.51 2.37 -3.29
C LEU A 32 -2.29 2.45 -2.38
N GLU A 33 -1.90 3.65 -1.93
CA GLU A 33 -0.81 3.84 -0.97
C GLU A 33 -1.10 3.16 0.37
N VAL A 34 -2.34 3.24 0.86
CA VAL A 34 -2.78 2.53 2.08
C VAL A 34 -2.64 1.02 1.94
N LEU A 35 -3.04 0.46 0.80
CA LEU A 35 -2.87 -0.98 0.54
C LEU A 35 -1.40 -1.38 0.40
N ALA A 36 -0.58 -0.55 -0.25
CA ALA A 36 0.86 -0.78 -0.38
C ALA A 36 1.56 -0.74 0.99
N GLU A 37 1.16 0.17 1.87
CA GLU A 37 1.61 0.22 3.27
C GLU A 37 1.23 -1.06 4.02
N LEU A 38 -0.02 -1.52 3.85
CA LEU A 38 -0.50 -2.76 4.46
C LEU A 38 0.37 -3.97 4.05
N PHE A 39 0.65 -4.13 2.75
CA PHE A 39 1.52 -5.22 2.27
C PHE A 39 2.93 -5.12 2.84
N ARG A 40 3.48 -3.91 2.96
CA ARG A 40 4.83 -3.70 3.52
C ARG A 40 4.89 -4.12 4.98
N GLN A 41 3.92 -3.70 5.78
CA GLN A 41 3.86 -4.07 7.19
C GLN A 41 3.51 -5.54 7.39
N ALA A 42 2.66 -6.11 6.52
CA ALA A 42 2.39 -7.55 6.52
C ALA A 42 3.66 -8.35 6.24
N ARG A 43 4.47 -7.96 5.26
CA ARG A 43 5.74 -8.64 4.98
C ARG A 43 6.72 -8.58 6.16
N ALA A 44 6.67 -7.53 6.98
CA ALA A 44 7.45 -7.43 8.21
C ALA A 44 6.94 -8.32 9.36
N LEU A 45 5.65 -8.69 9.37
CA LEU A 45 5.04 -9.61 10.34
C LEU A 45 5.10 -11.08 9.90
N TRP A 46 5.12 -11.30 8.59
CA TRP A 46 5.21 -12.61 7.93
C TRP A 46 6.36 -12.58 6.90
N PRO A 47 7.62 -12.73 7.38
CA PRO A 47 8.79 -12.80 6.51
C PRO A 47 8.67 -13.92 5.49
N GLU A 48 9.40 -13.79 4.38
CA GLU A 48 9.39 -14.82 3.35
C GLU A 48 10.06 -16.10 3.86
N SER A 49 9.36 -17.23 3.73
CA SER A 49 9.88 -18.55 4.05
C SER A 49 9.47 -19.56 2.98
N LYS A 50 10.40 -20.47 2.66
CA LYS A 50 10.13 -21.62 1.80
C LYS A 50 9.14 -22.58 2.44
N SER A 51 9.12 -22.68 3.76
CA SER A 51 8.18 -23.55 4.48
C SER A 51 6.73 -23.08 4.41
N GLN A 52 6.52 -21.81 4.05
CA GLN A 52 5.19 -21.17 3.98
C GLN A 52 4.82 -20.83 2.54
N ALA A 53 5.48 -21.47 1.56
CA ALA A 53 5.32 -21.18 0.14
C ALA A 53 3.88 -21.34 -0.37
N ASP A 54 3.16 -22.34 0.16
CA ASP A 54 1.78 -22.62 -0.22
C ASP A 54 0.77 -22.09 0.83
N ASP A 55 1.26 -21.37 1.86
CA ASP A 55 0.41 -20.74 2.87
C ASP A 55 -0.15 -19.40 2.36
N THR A 56 -1.37 -19.10 2.81
CA THR A 56 -2.01 -17.79 2.59
C THR A 56 -2.35 -17.16 3.93
N VAL A 57 -1.97 -15.89 4.07
CA VAL A 57 -2.31 -15.06 5.23
C VAL A 57 -3.43 -14.11 4.86
N THR A 58 -4.51 -14.10 5.65
CA THR A 58 -5.64 -13.19 5.44
C THR A 58 -5.47 -11.92 6.25
N LEU A 59 -5.49 -10.78 5.58
CA LEU A 59 -5.40 -9.46 6.18
C LEU A 59 -6.78 -8.80 6.16
N ARG A 60 -7.36 -8.61 7.34
CA ARG A 60 -8.68 -8.06 7.54
C ARG A 60 -8.64 -6.54 7.72
N ILE A 61 -9.24 -5.81 6.79
CA ILE A 61 -9.34 -4.34 6.84
C ILE A 61 -10.78 -3.85 7.11
N ASP A 62 -11.54 -4.59 7.92
CA ASP A 62 -12.94 -4.29 8.27
C ASP A 62 -13.12 -2.85 8.78
N THR A 63 -12.17 -2.34 9.56
CA THR A 63 -12.22 -1.00 10.13
C THR A 63 -11.98 0.10 9.11
N LEU A 64 -11.25 -0.20 8.01
CA LEU A 64 -10.90 0.77 6.99
C LEU A 64 -11.95 0.87 5.87
N LYS A 65 -12.67 -0.23 5.57
CA LYS A 65 -13.62 -0.27 4.44
C LYS A 65 -14.71 0.79 4.52
N ASP A 66 -15.13 1.13 5.74
CA ASP A 66 -16.19 2.08 6.01
C ASP A 66 -15.68 3.50 6.29
N LEU A 67 -14.35 3.69 6.34
CA LEU A 67 -13.74 4.99 6.57
C LEU A 67 -13.43 5.71 5.26
N ASP A 68 -13.59 7.03 5.33
CA ASP A 68 -13.12 7.95 4.30
C ASP A 68 -11.61 8.18 4.42
N ILE A 69 -10.93 8.29 3.28
CA ILE A 69 -9.48 8.48 3.18
C ILE A 69 -8.97 9.69 4.01
N HIS A 70 -9.75 10.77 4.10
CA HIS A 70 -9.40 11.95 4.90
C HIS A 70 -9.69 11.72 6.39
N ALA A 71 -10.67 10.88 6.74
CA ALA A 71 -10.96 10.50 8.12
C ALA A 71 -9.86 9.63 8.74
N MET A 72 -9.14 8.82 7.95
CA MET A 72 -8.03 7.99 8.46
C MET A 72 -6.91 8.80 9.12
N ASN A 73 -6.71 10.05 8.71
CA ASN A 73 -5.71 10.95 9.28
C ASN A 73 -6.17 11.68 10.56
N ARG A 74 -7.45 11.57 10.92
CA ARG A 74 -8.04 12.20 12.11
C ARG A 74 -7.94 11.25 13.31
N LEU A 75 -6.73 11.13 13.86
CA LEU A 75 -6.42 10.33 15.04
C LEU A 75 -6.23 11.23 16.26
N ASN A 76 -6.63 10.75 17.44
CA ASN A 76 -6.32 11.45 18.68
C ASN A 76 -4.82 11.33 18.99
N PRO A 77 -4.23 12.29 19.74
CA PRO A 77 -2.86 12.16 20.21
C PRO A 77 -2.64 10.83 20.94
N GLY A 78 -1.62 10.08 20.52
CA GLY A 78 -1.32 8.76 21.07
C GLY A 78 -2.12 7.61 20.47
N GLU A 79 -3.00 7.86 19.50
CA GLU A 79 -3.63 6.82 18.67
C GLU A 79 -2.90 6.66 17.33
N PHE A 80 -2.88 5.43 16.83
CA PHE A 80 -2.34 5.12 15.51
C PHE A 80 -3.07 3.93 14.87
N TRP A 81 -2.96 3.82 13.55
CA TRP A 81 -3.39 2.63 12.83
C TRP A 81 -2.31 1.57 12.90
N ALA A 82 -2.72 0.34 13.24
CA ALA A 82 -1.82 -0.78 13.37
C ALA A 82 -2.37 -2.01 12.65
N LEU A 83 -1.47 -2.73 11.99
CA LEU A 83 -1.69 -4.11 11.59
C LEU A 83 -1.28 -5.01 12.75
N GLN A 84 -2.22 -5.73 13.33
CA GLN A 84 -1.99 -6.70 14.39
C GLN A 84 -2.05 -8.11 13.82
N LYS A 85 -1.06 -8.92 14.14
CA LYS A 85 -1.06 -10.37 13.94
C LYS A 85 -1.94 -11.03 15.01
N SER A 86 -3.08 -11.58 14.60
CA SER A 86 -4.01 -12.25 15.51
C SER A 86 -3.66 -13.72 15.66
N THR A 87 -3.33 -14.38 14.55
CA THR A 87 -2.96 -15.80 14.50
C THR A 87 -1.75 -15.98 13.57
N GLY A 88 -1.30 -17.23 13.36
CA GLY A 88 -0.27 -17.53 12.37
C GLY A 88 -0.68 -17.16 10.94
N VAL A 89 -1.99 -17.22 10.63
CA VAL A 89 -2.56 -17.08 9.28
C VAL A 89 -3.44 -15.84 9.11
N ASP A 90 -3.71 -15.09 10.18
CA ASP A 90 -4.59 -13.92 10.13
C ASP A 90 -3.97 -12.68 10.76
N GLY A 91 -4.19 -11.55 10.10
CA GLY A 91 -3.95 -10.21 10.61
C GLY A 91 -5.19 -9.35 10.55
N LEU A 92 -5.33 -8.40 11.48
CA LEU A 92 -6.39 -7.40 11.46
C LEU A 92 -5.82 -5.99 11.55
N VAL A 93 -6.44 -5.06 10.85
CA VAL A 93 -6.18 -3.63 11.01
C VAL A 93 -7.11 -3.05 12.05
N LYS A 94 -6.52 -2.40 13.04
CA LYS A 94 -7.26 -1.67 14.07
C LYS A 94 -6.59 -0.38 14.43
N LYS A 95 -7.36 0.50 15.06
CA LYS A 95 -6.82 1.62 15.80
C LYS A 95 -6.26 1.11 17.13
N ALA A 96 -5.07 1.54 17.50
CA ALA A 96 -4.42 1.21 18.75
C ALA A 96 -3.94 2.48 19.46
N SER A 97 -3.84 2.42 20.79
CA SER A 97 -3.19 3.46 21.59
C SER A 97 -1.77 3.03 21.93
N VAL A 98 -0.83 3.99 21.99
CA VAL A 98 0.57 3.76 22.37
C VAL A 98 0.67 3.06 23.74
N ALA A 99 -0.22 3.39 24.68
CA ALA A 99 -0.19 2.81 26.02
C ALA A 99 -0.57 1.31 26.06
N GLY A 100 -1.33 0.84 25.08
CA GLY A 100 -1.84 -0.55 25.02
C GLY A 100 -1.29 -1.34 23.84
N ALA A 101 -0.22 -0.87 23.20
CA ALA A 101 0.34 -1.49 22.00
C ALA A 101 1.25 -2.67 22.34
N ASP A 102 0.98 -3.82 21.72
CA ASP A 102 1.89 -4.95 21.72
C ASP A 102 2.80 -4.89 20.49
N TRP A 103 4.01 -4.36 20.67
CA TRP A 103 4.98 -4.14 19.59
C TRP A 103 5.55 -5.44 18.98
N HIS A 104 5.31 -6.59 19.59
CA HIS A 104 5.73 -7.88 19.05
C HIS A 104 4.76 -8.41 17.99
N THR A 105 3.47 -8.15 18.19
CA THR A 105 2.41 -8.60 17.28
C THR A 105 1.87 -7.49 16.39
N MET A 106 2.19 -6.22 16.68
CA MET A 106 1.70 -5.07 15.95
C MET A 106 2.78 -4.38 15.11
N ARG A 107 2.38 -3.89 13.94
CA ARG A 107 3.15 -2.95 13.12
C ARG A 107 2.32 -1.69 12.86
N VAL A 108 2.96 -0.55 13.04
CA VAL A 108 2.34 0.76 12.75
C VAL A 108 2.16 0.92 11.26
N LEU A 109 0.99 1.38 10.84
CA LEU A 109 0.69 1.74 9.46
C LEU A 109 0.91 3.24 9.29
N ASN A 110 1.84 3.62 8.41
CA ASN A 110 2.13 5.02 8.14
C ASN A 110 1.44 5.50 6.85
N PHE A 111 0.32 6.21 7.02
CA PHE A 111 -0.43 6.81 5.90
C PHE A 111 0.03 8.22 5.54
N SER A 112 1.00 8.78 6.27
CA SER A 112 1.42 10.18 6.11
C SER A 112 2.47 10.41 5.02
N LEU A 113 2.97 9.34 4.40
CA LEU A 113 4.22 9.35 3.63
C LEU A 113 4.27 10.25 2.38
N ARG A 114 3.14 10.74 1.83
CA ARG A 114 3.18 11.58 0.61
C ARG A 114 2.45 12.91 0.62
N ARG A 115 1.54 13.20 1.54
CA ARG A 115 0.91 14.53 1.60
C ARG A 115 1.93 15.64 1.90
N ALA A 116 2.95 15.35 2.70
CA ALA A 116 4.02 16.30 2.99
C ALA A 116 4.86 16.66 1.76
N LEU A 117 4.96 15.76 0.78
CA LEU A 117 5.79 15.95 -0.41
C LEU A 117 5.08 16.82 -1.46
N ILE A 118 3.76 16.67 -1.60
CA ILE A 118 2.94 17.50 -2.50
C ILE A 118 2.72 18.90 -1.91
N ALA A 119 2.47 18.99 -0.59
CA ALA A 119 2.37 20.28 0.09
C ALA A 119 3.65 21.13 -0.02
N ALA A 120 4.82 20.50 -0.22
CA ALA A 120 6.08 21.19 -0.44
C ALA A 120 6.25 21.68 -1.88
N THR A 121 5.58 21.07 -2.86
CA THR A 121 5.70 21.43 -4.29
C THR A 121 4.68 22.46 -4.74
N ASP A 122 3.57 22.63 -4.03
CA ASP A 122 2.50 23.57 -4.41
C ASP A 122 2.76 25.02 -3.95
N GLY A 123 3.96 25.29 -3.39
CA GLY A 123 4.37 26.62 -2.91
C GLY A 123 4.97 27.55 -3.97
N GLU A 124 5.28 27.07 -5.17
CA GLU A 124 5.82 27.89 -6.26
C GLU A 124 4.96 27.77 -7.52
N GLY A 125 4.13 28.80 -7.78
CA GLY A 125 3.58 29.05 -9.11
C GLY A 125 2.16 28.54 -9.34
N SER A 126 1.18 29.32 -8.89
CA SER A 126 -0.18 29.27 -9.42
C SER A 126 -0.16 29.66 -10.90
N MET A 127 -0.05 28.67 -11.79
CA MET A 127 -0.53 28.79 -13.16
C MET A 127 -1.84 28.04 -13.23
N GLU A 128 -2.91 28.81 -13.21
CA GLU A 128 -4.30 28.41 -13.32
C GLU A 128 -4.51 27.59 -14.61
N MET A 129 -4.41 26.26 -14.51
CA MET A 129 -4.75 25.36 -15.60
C MET A 129 -6.27 25.19 -15.59
N SER A 130 -6.93 26.04 -16.40
CA SER A 130 -8.35 26.01 -16.65
C SER A 130 -8.85 24.58 -16.92
N PRO A 131 -9.92 24.11 -16.26
CA PRO A 131 -10.39 22.73 -16.36
C PRO A 131 -10.88 22.49 -17.79
N ARG A 132 -10.14 21.68 -18.55
CA ARG A 132 -10.61 21.18 -19.83
C ARG A 132 -11.82 20.31 -19.55
N LEU A 133 -12.99 20.78 -20.01
CA LEU A 133 -14.21 20.00 -20.10
C LEU A 133 -13.87 18.62 -20.69
N PHE A 134 -14.10 17.57 -19.91
CA PHE A 134 -14.17 16.23 -20.45
C PHE A 134 -15.32 16.20 -21.48
N PRO A 135 -15.05 15.85 -22.75
CA PRO A 135 -16.14 15.64 -23.69
C PRO A 135 -16.99 14.43 -23.23
N PRO A 136 -18.31 14.48 -23.42
CA PRO A 136 -19.19 13.38 -23.07
C PRO A 136 -18.82 12.10 -23.84
N ALA A 137 -18.93 10.97 -23.15
CA ALA A 137 -18.55 9.64 -23.63
C ALA A 137 -19.15 9.30 -25.00
N ALA A 138 -18.29 9.23 -26.02
CA ALA A 138 -18.65 8.69 -27.32
C ALA A 138 -18.76 7.16 -27.22
N LYS A 139 -19.93 6.63 -27.61
CA LYS A 139 -20.20 5.19 -27.72
C LYS A 139 -19.25 4.59 -28.75
N THR A 140 -18.21 3.89 -28.28
CA THR A 140 -17.28 3.16 -29.14
C THR A 140 -17.84 1.75 -29.36
N LYS A 141 -18.11 1.41 -30.63
CA LYS A 141 -18.49 0.06 -31.06
C LYS A 141 -17.35 -0.91 -30.72
N LEU A 142 -17.68 -2.01 -30.03
CA LEU A 142 -16.80 -3.18 -29.93
C LEU A 142 -16.61 -3.76 -31.34
N VAL A 143 -15.38 -3.71 -31.83
CA VAL A 143 -14.89 -4.56 -32.91
C VAL A 143 -14.14 -5.72 -32.25
N THR A 144 -14.63 -6.93 -32.49
CA THR A 144 -13.93 -8.18 -32.21
C THR A 144 -12.99 -8.45 -33.38
N GLU A 145 -11.68 -8.32 -33.15
CA GLU A 145 -10.65 -8.93 -33.99
C GLU A 145 -9.75 -9.79 -33.11
N SER A 146 -9.76 -11.08 -33.46
CA SER A 146 -8.79 -12.10 -33.10
C SER A 146 -7.49 -11.87 -33.87
N GLU A 147 -6.35 -12.06 -33.21
CA GLU A 147 -5.19 -12.82 -33.70
C GLU A 147 -4.01 -12.65 -32.72
N ASP A 148 -3.58 -13.76 -32.12
CA ASP A 148 -2.41 -13.84 -31.23
C ASP A 148 -1.11 -13.94 -32.05
N PRO A 149 -0.09 -13.09 -31.82
CA PRO A 149 1.25 -13.31 -32.32
C PRO A 149 2.16 -14.04 -31.30
N PRO A 150 3.02 -14.98 -31.75
CA PRO A 150 4.04 -15.60 -30.89
C PRO A 150 5.22 -14.64 -30.70
N CYS A 151 5.52 -14.29 -29.45
CA CYS A 151 6.68 -13.47 -29.09
C CYS A 151 7.78 -14.36 -28.51
N ASP A 152 8.67 -14.85 -29.38
CA ASP A 152 10.02 -15.27 -29.01
C ASP A 152 10.92 -14.02 -28.98
N GLY A 153 11.60 -13.78 -27.86
CA GLY A 153 12.48 -12.62 -27.71
C GLY A 153 13.26 -12.62 -26.40
N ASP A 154 14.45 -13.21 -26.45
CA ASP A 154 15.47 -13.16 -25.41
C ASP A 154 15.91 -11.71 -25.14
N ILE A 155 15.60 -11.20 -23.95
CA ILE A 155 16.11 -9.92 -23.43
C ILE A 155 17.07 -10.22 -22.28
N VAL A 156 18.37 -10.19 -22.59
CA VAL A 156 19.46 -10.12 -21.61
C VAL A 156 19.40 -8.75 -20.92
N ARG A 157 19.19 -8.72 -19.59
CA ARG A 157 19.30 -7.50 -18.78
C ARG A 157 20.27 -7.68 -17.61
N GLN A 158 21.20 -6.73 -17.54
CA GLN A 158 22.24 -6.57 -16.52
C GLN A 158 21.65 -6.21 -15.13
N PRO A 159 22.37 -6.50 -14.03
CA PRO A 159 21.90 -6.23 -12.67
C PRO A 159 22.09 -4.77 -12.23
N ALA A 160 21.00 -4.13 -11.81
CA ALA A 160 21.03 -2.88 -11.07
C ALA A 160 21.36 -3.15 -9.59
N SER A 161 22.50 -2.63 -9.13
CA SER A 161 22.92 -2.60 -7.73
C SER A 161 22.05 -1.63 -6.93
N TRP A 162 21.42 -2.11 -5.86
CA TRP A 162 20.65 -1.30 -4.93
C TRP A 162 21.57 -0.63 -3.91
N VAL A 163 21.60 0.71 -3.94
CA VAL A 163 22.20 1.55 -2.90
C VAL A 163 21.24 1.61 -1.72
N VAL A 164 21.64 1.01 -0.59
CA VAL A 164 20.94 1.12 0.69
C VAL A 164 21.34 2.43 1.34
N CYS A 165 20.42 3.40 1.38
CA CYS A 165 20.60 4.64 2.12
C CYS A 165 20.06 4.45 3.55
N CYS A 166 20.94 4.14 4.50
CA CYS A 166 20.62 4.14 5.92
C CYS A 166 20.59 5.60 6.44
N LEU A 167 19.40 6.14 6.69
CA LEU A 167 19.24 7.34 7.50
C LEU A 167 19.62 7.02 8.96
N LYS A 168 20.67 7.65 9.48
CA LYS A 168 21.03 7.66 10.89
C LYS A 168 20.15 8.66 11.67
N PRO A 169 19.68 8.33 12.88
CA PRO A 169 19.03 9.29 13.76
C PRO A 169 20.04 10.29 14.34
N ARG A 170 19.72 11.58 14.25
CA ARG A 170 20.49 12.68 14.83
C ARG A 170 20.04 12.89 16.28
N VAL A 171 20.89 12.50 17.23
CA VAL A 171 20.72 12.82 18.65
C VAL A 171 21.10 14.29 18.85
N VAL A 172 20.14 15.12 19.26
CA VAL A 172 20.40 16.50 19.68
C VAL A 172 20.42 16.51 21.21
N GLY A 173 21.61 16.54 21.79
CA GLY A 173 21.77 16.86 23.21
C GLY A 173 21.57 18.35 23.44
N ARG A 174 20.80 18.73 24.46
CA ARG A 174 20.84 20.05 25.08
C ARG A 174 21.51 19.93 26.44
N VAL A 175 22.45 20.83 26.66
CA VAL A 175 23.14 21.13 27.93
C VAL A 175 22.19 21.90 28.83
#